data_AF-A0A1M3TRK8-F1
#
_entry.id   AF-A0A1M3TRK8-F1
#
_cell.length_a   1.000
_cell.length_b   1.000
_cell.length_c   1.000
_cell.angle_alpha   90.00
_cell.angle_beta   90.00
_cell.angle_gamma   90.00
#
_symmetry.space_group_name_H-M   'P 1'
#
loop_
_entity.id
_entity.type
_entity.pdbx_description
1 polymer ?
#
loop_
_entity_poly.entity_id
_entity_poly.type
_entity_poly.pdbx_seq_one_letter_code
_entity_poly.pdbx_strand_id
1 'polypeptide(L)' 'MEKTARNNGKPAAYGRACINCARVKRKCMLRANGDGCERCFRLKVECNPSPTVRRSGSRPNGSQAARLEQKLDGL' A
#
# COMPACT_ATOMS: atom_id res chain seq x y z
N MET A 1 -5.84 -7.79 -24.32
CA MET A 1 -4.85 -7.26 -23.36
C MET A 1 -4.82 -8.19 -22.15
N GLU A 2 -3.62 -8.59 -21.77
CA GLU A 2 -3.18 -9.86 -21.17
C GLU A 2 -4.01 -10.53 -20.05
N LYS A 3 -4.21 -11.85 -20.23
CA LYS A 3 -4.58 -12.82 -19.19
C LYS A 3 -3.29 -13.40 -18.57
N THR A 4 -2.69 -12.74 -17.58
CA THR A 4 -1.49 -13.28 -16.92
C THR A 4 -1.85 -14.03 -15.63
N ALA A 5 -1.72 -15.36 -15.71
CA ALA A 5 -1.53 -16.36 -14.66
C ALA A 5 -2.43 -16.29 -13.40
N ARG A 6 -3.23 -17.35 -13.24
CA ARG A 6 -4.03 -17.66 -12.05
C ARG A 6 -3.11 -17.85 -10.83
N ASN A 7 -2.92 -16.78 -10.07
CA ASN A 7 -2.43 -16.84 -8.70
C ASN A 7 -3.62 -17.16 -7.80
N ASN A 8 -3.57 -18.27 -7.07
CA ASN A 8 -4.62 -18.71 -6.14
C ASN A 8 -4.70 -17.82 -4.87
N GLY A 9 -3.81 -16.84 -4.74
CA GLY A 9 -3.83 -15.84 -3.68
C GLY A 9 -4.90 -14.75 -3.85
N LYS A 10 -5.29 -14.13 -2.73
CA LYS A 10 -6.18 -12.96 -2.73
C LYS A 10 -5.36 -11.71 -3.07
N PRO A 11 -5.78 -10.84 -4.00
CA PRO A 11 -5.08 -9.58 -4.24
C PRO A 11 -5.07 -8.74 -2.96
N ALA A 12 -3.94 -8.12 -2.64
CA ALA A 12 -3.88 -7.14 -1.57
C ALA A 12 -4.81 -5.96 -1.91
N ALA A 13 -5.52 -5.45 -0.91
CA ALA A 13 -6.35 -4.26 -1.07
C ALA A 13 -5.51 -3.06 -1.54
N TYR A 14 -6.16 -2.09 -2.17
CA TYR A 14 -5.50 -0.88 -2.64
C TYR A 14 -4.68 -0.22 -1.52
N GLY A 15 -3.42 0.09 -1.80
CA GLY A 15 -2.50 0.67 -0.81
C GLY A 15 -1.95 -0.30 0.24
N ARG A 16 -2.22 -1.61 0.15
CA ARG A 16 -1.73 -2.65 1.09
C ARG A 16 -0.73 -3.64 0.48
N ALA A 17 -0.11 -3.32 -0.65
CA ALA A 17 0.95 -4.16 -1.20
C ALA A 17 2.18 -4.20 -0.25
N CYS A 18 2.95 -5.30 -0.26
CA CYS A 18 4.23 -5.34 0.45
C CYS A 18 5.26 -4.39 -0.18
N ILE A 19 6.30 -4.00 0.58
CA ILE A 19 7.35 -3.07 0.11
C ILE A 19 7.95 -3.53 -1.22
N ASN A 20 8.25 -4.83 -1.32
CA ASN A 20 8.88 -5.42 -2.50
C ASN A 20 7.99 -5.38 -3.74
N CYS A 21 6.67 -5.53 -3.60
CA CYS A 21 5.73 -5.46 -4.71
C CYS A 21 5.39 -4.00 -5.08
N ALA A 22 5.28 -3.13 -4.08
CA ALA A 22 5.06 -1.69 -4.27
C ALA A 22 6.23 -1.03 -5.03
N ARG A 23 7.48 -1.30 -4.61
CA ARG A 23 8.69 -0.71 -5.21
C ARG A 23 8.81 -1.01 -6.71
N VAL A 24 8.42 -2.21 -7.13
CA VAL A 24 8.49 -2.65 -8.54
C VAL A 24 7.15 -2.57 -9.27
N LYS A 25 6.13 -1.96 -8.66
CA LYS A 25 4.78 -1.72 -9.22
C LYS A 25 4.07 -2.98 -9.75
N ARG A 26 4.26 -4.14 -9.10
CA ARG A 26 3.62 -5.41 -9.50
C ARG A 26 2.48 -5.80 -8.55
N LYS A 27 1.54 -6.59 -9.04
CA LYS A 27 0.39 -7.08 -8.25
C LYS A 27 0.86 -7.90 -7.05
N CYS A 28 0.41 -7.51 -5.85
CA CYS A 28 0.69 -8.21 -4.61
C CYS A 28 -0.44 -9.22 -4.34
N MET A 29 -0.13 -10.52 -4.39
CA MET A 29 -1.08 -11.61 -4.20
C MET A 29 -0.80 -12.30 -2.87
N LEU A 30 -1.68 -12.11 -1.89
CA LEU A 30 -1.57 -12.67 -0.54
C LEU A 30 -1.89 -14.16 -0.56
N ARG A 31 -1.06 -14.96 0.12
CA ARG A 31 -1.31 -16.40 0.29
C ARG A 31 -2.44 -16.64 1.26
N ALA A 32 -3.16 -17.76 1.11
CA ALA A 32 -4.21 -18.17 2.04
C ALA A 32 -3.69 -18.39 3.48
N ASN A 33 -2.43 -18.79 3.61
CA ASN A 33 -1.79 -19.12 4.89
C ASN A 33 -1.39 -17.89 5.72
N GLY A 34 -1.61 -16.65 5.23
CA GLY A 34 -1.32 -15.42 5.98
C GLY A 34 0.16 -14.99 5.99
N ASP A 35 1.10 -15.88 5.69
CA ASP A 35 2.55 -15.63 5.72
C ASP A 35 3.08 -14.83 4.51
N GLY A 36 2.42 -13.73 4.16
CA GLY A 36 2.85 -12.83 3.09
C GLY A 36 2.38 -13.21 1.68
N CYS A 37 3.04 -12.65 0.67
CA CYS A 37 2.62 -12.75 -0.73
C CYS A 37 3.36 -13.85 -1.53
N GLU A 38 2.73 -14.36 -2.57
CA GLU A 38 3.25 -15.47 -3.40
C GLU A 38 4.61 -15.15 -4.03
N ARG A 39 4.88 -13.90 -4.43
CA ARG A 39 6.22 -13.54 -4.94
C ARG A 39 7.28 -13.65 -3.87
N CYS A 40 7.06 -13.02 -2.72
CA CYS A 40 8.09 -12.96 -1.69
C CYS A 40 8.42 -14.38 -1.23
N PHE A 41 7.40 -15.23 -1.11
CA PHE A 41 7.59 -16.66 -0.87
C PHE A 41 8.42 -17.35 -1.95
N ARG A 42 8.07 -17.19 -3.25
CA ARG A 42 8.81 -17.79 -4.36
C ARG A 42 10.27 -17.33 -4.43
N LEU A 43 10.53 -16.06 -4.12
CA LEU A 43 11.86 -15.47 -4.12
C LEU A 43 12.61 -15.69 -2.81
N LYS A 44 11.99 -16.31 -1.79
CA LYS A 44 12.54 -16.48 -0.44
C LYS A 44 13.05 -15.17 0.16
N VAL A 45 12.36 -14.07 -0.10
CA VAL A 45 12.64 -12.76 0.48
C VAL A 45 11.60 -12.42 1.53
N GLU A 46 11.99 -11.61 2.50
CA GLU A 46 11.09 -11.15 3.55
C GLU A 46 9.89 -10.38 2.97
N CYS A 47 8.69 -10.63 3.51
CA CYS A 47 7.46 -10.01 3.05
C CYS A 47 6.91 -9.00 4.07
N ASN A 48 7.57 -7.84 4.17
CA ASN A 48 7.11 -6.78 5.06
C ASN A 48 5.98 -5.94 4.41
N PRO A 49 4.83 -5.68 5.09
CA PRO A 49 3.83 -4.72 4.64
C PRO A 49 4.45 -3.36 4.32
N SER A 50 4.01 -2.73 3.23
CA SER A 50 4.43 -1.35 2.96
C SER A 50 3.86 -0.42 4.02
N PRO A 51 4.64 0.54 4.54
CA PRO A 51 4.08 1.59 5.38
C PRO A 51 2.96 2.27 4.61
N THR A 52 1.75 2.29 5.18
CA THR A 52 0.61 2.95 4.57
C THR A 52 0.82 4.45 4.68
N VAL A 53 1.10 5.11 3.56
CA VAL A 53 1.28 6.58 3.53
C VAL A 53 -0.02 7.32 3.84
N ARG A 54 -1.18 6.65 3.66
CA ARG A 54 -2.47 7.24 3.99
C ARG A 54 -2.65 7.24 5.51
N ARG A 55 -2.61 8.44 6.11
CA ARG A 55 -3.11 8.67 7.47
C ARG A 55 -4.56 8.18 7.55
N SER A 56 -4.80 7.08 8.25
CA SER A 56 -6.14 6.69 8.65
C SER A 56 -6.67 7.74 9.64
N GLY A 57 -7.76 8.42 9.30
CA GLY A 57 -8.61 9.04 10.33
C GLY A 57 -8.66 10.57 10.41
N SER A 58 -8.19 11.33 9.43
CA SER A 58 -8.64 12.72 9.32
C SER A 58 -8.94 13.04 7.87
N ARG A 59 -10.23 13.11 7.54
CA ARG A 59 -10.65 13.94 6.40
C ARG A 59 -10.00 15.30 6.63
N PRO A 60 -9.28 15.89 5.66
CA PRO A 60 -8.90 17.28 5.80
C PRO A 60 -10.20 18.07 5.91
N ASN A 61 -10.58 18.46 7.13
CA ASN A 61 -11.61 19.47 7.29
C ASN A 61 -11.05 20.69 6.57
N GLY A 62 -11.80 21.31 5.65
CA GLY A 62 -11.34 22.50 4.92
C GLY A 62 -10.83 23.61 5.87
N SER A 63 -11.35 23.64 7.11
CA SER A 63 -10.89 24.50 8.19
C SER A 63 -9.44 24.25 8.65
N GLN A 64 -8.92 23.03 8.52
CA GLN A 64 -7.56 22.69 8.90
C GLN A 64 -6.54 23.20 7.87
N ALA A 65 -6.88 23.17 6.57
CA ALA A 65 -6.06 23.76 5.51
C ALA A 65 -5.99 25.28 5.67
N ALA A 66 -7.15 25.95 5.80
CA ALA A 66 -7.21 27.40 6.02
C ALA A 66 -6.46 27.86 7.29
N ARG A 67 -6.52 27.07 8.39
CA ARG A 67 -5.78 27.37 9.62
C ARG A 67 -4.26 27.21 9.45
N LEU A 68 -3.82 26.31 8.58
CA LEU A 68 -2.40 26.13 8.28
C LEU A 68 -1.89 27.25 7.38
N GLU A 69 -2.67 27.64 6.36
CA GLU A 69 -2.39 28.78 5.48
C GLU A 69 -2.24 30.08 6.29
N GLN A 70 -3.19 30.38 7.19
CA GLN A 70 -3.12 31.55 8.07
C GLN A 70 -1.87 31.59 8.96
N LYS A 71 -1.31 30.43 9.35
CA LYS A 71 -0.06 30.38 10.13
C LYS A 71 1.18 30.59 9.28
N LEU A 72 1.13 30.32 7.97
CA LEU A 72 2.23 30.52 7.05
C LEU A 72 2.33 31.98 6.59
N ASP A 73 1.20 32.68 6.46
CA ASP A 73 1.15 34.11 6.06
C ASP A 73 1.70 35.09 7.10
N GLY A 74 1.99 34.62 8.33
CA GLY A 74 2.55 35.43 9.42
C GLY A 74 4.08 35.41 9.54
N LEU A 75 4.79 34.86 8.55
CA LEU A 75 6.26 34.82 8.44
C LEU A 75 6.73 35.72 7.29
#